data_AF-A0A927F564-F1
#
_entry.id   AF-A0A927F564-F1
#
_cell.length_a   1.000
_cell.length_b   1.000
_cell.length_c   1.000
_cell.angle_alpha   90.00
_cell.angle_beta   90.00
_cell.angle_gamma   90.00
#
_symmetry.space_group_name_H-M   'P 1'
#
loop_
_entity.id
_entity.type
_entity.pdbx_description
1 polymer ?
#
loop_
_entity_poly.entity_id
_entity_poly.type
_entity_poly.pdbx_seq_one_letter_code
_entity_poly.pdbx_strand_id
1 'polypeptide(L)'
;MTTPQNPALVLVDRAYRGSVETQFADVLYIIRELNRQTGGLHLALRGHAVTYAVAAPEYEPSVHLGSRTLDTLPDPRRSVRTMLDEGATVWVEEADLQRIGPKAASRLLPGTRTAAPGELALRWFSYSQVWFM
;
A
#
# COMPACT_ATOMS: atom_id res chain seq x y z
N MET A 1 12.09 -3.68 30.59
CA MET A 1 11.88 -2.58 29.63
C MET A 1 12.51 -3.00 28.32
N THR A 2 11.71 -3.46 27.37
CA THR A 2 12.18 -3.72 26.00
C THR A 2 12.41 -2.37 25.34
N THR A 3 13.62 -2.13 24.84
CA THR A 3 13.92 -0.94 24.03
C THR A 3 12.91 -0.88 22.88
N PRO A 4 12.27 0.27 22.59
CA PRO A 4 11.39 0.35 21.42
C PRO A 4 12.24 0.04 20.18
N GLN A 5 11.93 -1.08 19.53
CA GLN A 5 12.58 -1.49 18.29
C GLN A 5 12.02 -0.62 17.16
N ASN A 6 12.90 -0.03 16.35
CA ASN A 6 12.46 0.72 15.18
C ASN A 6 11.67 -0.22 14.24
N PRO A 7 10.51 0.20 13.71
CA PRO A 7 9.70 -0.64 12.84
C PRO A 7 10.45 -1.00 11.55
N ALA A 8 9.97 -2.00 10.82
CA ALA A 8 10.39 -2.25 9.45
C ALA A 8 9.63 -1.34 8.48
N LEU A 9 10.26 -0.97 7.36
CA LEU A 9 9.62 -0.29 6.24
C LEU A 9 9.48 -1.25 5.05
N VAL A 10 8.29 -1.34 4.48
CA VAL A 10 8.03 -2.05 3.23
C VAL A 10 7.67 -1.06 2.15
N LEU A 11 8.36 -1.11 1.01
CA LEU A 11 8.08 -0.28 -0.16
C LEU A 11 7.41 -1.12 -1.24
N VAL A 12 6.33 -0.57 -1.81
CA VAL A 12 5.64 -1.11 -2.98
C VAL A 12 5.55 -0.03 -4.03
N ASP A 13 6.22 -0.22 -5.17
CA ASP A 13 6.28 0.77 -6.26
C ASP A 13 5.28 0.47 -7.39
N ARG A 14 4.91 -0.81 -7.56
CA ARG A 14 4.10 -1.28 -8.68
C ARG A 14 2.67 -1.58 -8.23
N ALA A 15 1.71 -0.98 -8.91
CA ALA A 15 0.33 -1.42 -8.81
C ALA A 15 0.09 -2.60 -9.75
N TYR A 16 -0.41 -3.70 -9.17
CA TYR A 16 -0.87 -4.88 -9.87
C TYR A 16 -2.35 -5.07 -9.62
N ARG A 17 -3.14 -4.95 -10.68
CA ARG A 17 -4.57 -5.26 -10.68
C ARG A 17 -4.86 -6.20 -11.84
N GLY A 18 -4.49 -7.47 -11.69
CA GLY A 18 -4.72 -8.46 -12.75
C GLY A 18 -3.65 -9.51 -12.96
N SER A 19 -3.01 -10.04 -11.91
CA SER A 19 -2.34 -11.33 -12.11
C SER A 19 -3.41 -12.39 -12.34
N VAL A 20 -3.37 -13.01 -13.52
CA VAL A 20 -4.29 -14.09 -13.94
C VAL A 20 -3.88 -15.45 -13.39
N GLU A 21 -2.72 -15.52 -12.73
CA GLU A 21 -2.27 -16.73 -12.06
C GLU A 21 -2.98 -16.84 -10.71
N THR A 22 -3.83 -17.86 -10.58
CA THR A 22 -4.72 -18.19 -9.45
C THR A 22 -4.03 -18.28 -8.08
N GLN A 23 -2.70 -18.14 -7.99
CA GLN A 23 -1.89 -18.46 -6.82
C GLN A 23 -0.99 -17.32 -6.33
N PHE A 24 -0.94 -16.16 -6.99
CA PHE A 24 -0.18 -15.05 -6.44
C PHE A 24 -0.96 -14.37 -5.32
N ALA A 25 -0.50 -14.55 -4.09
CA ALA A 25 -0.93 -13.74 -2.97
C ALA A 25 -0.71 -12.27 -3.33
N ASP A 26 -1.77 -11.46 -3.21
CA ASP A 26 -1.67 -10.00 -3.27
C ASP A 26 -0.51 -9.58 -2.36
N VAL A 27 0.40 -8.72 -2.84
CA VAL A 27 1.54 -8.24 -2.06
C VAL A 27 1.07 -7.65 -0.73
N LEU A 28 -0.10 -7.01 -0.70
CA LEU A 28 -0.69 -6.45 0.50
C LEU A 28 -1.15 -7.51 1.51
N TYR A 29 -1.50 -8.73 1.06
CA TYR A 29 -1.81 -9.84 1.95
C TYR A 29 -0.59 -10.27 2.76
N ILE A 30 0.56 -10.45 2.10
CA ILE A 30 1.81 -10.82 2.78
C ILE A 30 2.25 -9.69 3.73
N ILE A 31 2.18 -8.44 3.27
CA ILE A 31 2.55 -7.28 4.09
C ILE A 31 1.68 -7.19 5.34
N ARG A 32 0.37 -7.42 5.23
CA ARG A 32 -0.53 -7.44 6.40
C ARG A 32 -0.13 -8.53 7.40
N GLU A 33 0.21 -9.73 6.92
CA GLU A 33 0.64 -10.80 7.82
C GLU A 33 1.94 -10.46 8.53
N LEU A 34 2.90 -9.85 7.84
CA LEU A 34 4.12 -9.31 8.45
C LEU A 34 3.79 -8.26 9.52
N ASN A 35 2.87 -7.31 9.24
CA ASN A 35 2.44 -6.29 10.20
C ASN A 35 1.96 -6.92 11.51
N ARG A 36 1.16 -7.99 11.41
CA ARG A 36 0.61 -8.69 12.57
C ARG A 36 1.69 -9.45 13.35
N GLN A 37 2.63 -10.08 12.66
CA GLN A 37 3.70 -10.87 13.31
C GLN A 37 4.79 -10.01 13.94
N THR A 38 5.07 -8.82 13.40
CA THR A 38 6.11 -7.92 13.92
C THR A 38 5.59 -6.91 14.95
N GLY A 39 4.28 -6.90 15.23
CA GLY A 39 3.67 -5.91 16.13
C GLY A 39 3.59 -4.50 15.54
N GLY A 40 3.58 -4.40 14.20
CA GLY A 40 3.53 -3.15 13.45
C GLY A 40 4.62 -3.04 12.38
N LEU A 41 4.28 -2.45 11.24
CA LEU A 41 5.22 -2.01 10.22
C LEU A 41 4.80 -0.68 9.60
N HIS A 42 5.73 -0.08 8.85
CA HIS A 42 5.43 1.04 7.98
C HIS A 42 5.37 0.55 6.53
N LEU A 43 4.32 0.93 5.82
CA LEU A 43 4.15 0.68 4.39
C LEU A 43 4.33 1.99 3.64
N ALA A 44 5.22 2.01 2.64
CA ALA A 44 5.36 3.10 1.70
C ALA A 44 4.85 2.65 0.32
N LEU A 45 3.83 3.34 -0.17
CA LEU A 45 3.32 3.19 -1.52
C LEU A 45 3.95 4.27 -2.39
N ARG A 46 4.48 3.88 -3.55
CA ARG A 46 5.11 4.77 -4.53
C ARG A 46 4.66 4.40 -5.94
N GLY A 47 5.02 5.23 -6.91
CA GLY A 47 4.65 5.04 -8.31
C GLY A 47 3.15 4.85 -8.48
N HIS A 48 2.74 3.78 -9.17
CA HIS A 48 1.32 3.49 -9.35
C HIS A 48 0.66 2.91 -8.10
N ALA A 49 1.42 2.33 -7.16
CA ALA A 49 0.87 1.70 -5.96
C ALA A 49 0.21 2.72 -5.02
N VAL A 50 0.51 4.02 -5.13
CA VAL A 50 -0.19 5.06 -4.35
C VAL A 50 -1.71 5.07 -4.62
N THR A 51 -2.16 4.55 -5.77
CA THR A 51 -3.59 4.39 -6.06
C THR A 51 -4.32 3.47 -5.07
N TYR A 52 -3.60 2.56 -4.39
CA TYR A 52 -4.16 1.68 -3.37
C TYR A 52 -4.64 2.45 -2.13
N ALA A 53 -4.07 3.62 -1.88
CA ALA A 53 -4.46 4.50 -0.77
C ALA A 53 -5.41 5.63 -1.19
N VAL A 54 -5.80 5.72 -2.46
CA VAL A 54 -6.76 6.74 -2.94
C VAL A 54 -8.16 6.15 -2.94
N ALA A 55 -9.07 6.67 -2.12
CA ALA A 55 -10.46 6.23 -2.03
C ALA A 55 -11.18 6.31 -3.39
N ALA A 56 -11.94 5.26 -3.69
CA ALA A 56 -12.83 5.18 -4.86
C ALA A 56 -14.27 4.92 -4.37
N PRO A 57 -15.29 5.38 -5.11
CA PRO A 57 -16.69 5.24 -4.69
C PRO A 57 -17.13 3.77 -4.67
N GLU A 58 -16.68 2.99 -5.63
CA GLU A 58 -17.04 1.58 -5.80
C GLU A 58 -15.78 0.76 -6.12
N TYR A 59 -15.70 -0.41 -5.49
CA TYR A 59 -14.76 -1.44 -5.87
C TYR A 59 -15.45 -2.32 -6.92
N GLU A 60 -14.85 -2.40 -8.10
CA GLU A 60 -15.32 -3.24 -9.19
C GLU A 60 -14.51 -4.56 -9.19
N PRO A 61 -15.00 -5.66 -8.58
CA PRO A 61 -14.24 -6.91 -8.49
C PRO A 61 -13.96 -7.52 -9.87
N SER A 62 -14.87 -7.28 -10.81
CA SER A 62 -14.86 -7.83 -12.17
C SER A 62 -13.98 -7.02 -13.12
N VAL A 63 -13.10 -7.72 -13.83
CA VAL A 63 -12.49 -7.22 -15.05
C VAL A 63 -12.88 -8.15 -16.19
N HIS A 64 -13.47 -7.59 -17.24
CA HIS A 64 -13.79 -8.32 -18.46
C HIS A 64 -12.66 -8.14 -19.46
N LEU A 65 -12.03 -9.26 -19.85
CA LEU A 65 -10.99 -9.30 -20.87
C LEU A 65 -11.45 -10.25 -21.99
N GLY A 66 -12.03 -9.68 -23.05
CA GLY A 66 -12.68 -10.46 -24.09
C GLY A 66 -13.84 -11.27 -23.52
N SER A 67 -13.79 -12.60 -23.67
CA SER A 67 -14.80 -13.53 -23.13
C SER A 67 -14.52 -14.00 -21.70
N ARG A 68 -13.42 -13.58 -21.07
CA ARG A 68 -13.08 -13.95 -19.69
C ARG A 68 -13.53 -12.88 -18.70
N THR A 69 -14.17 -13.31 -17.63
CA THR A 69 -14.45 -12.50 -16.45
C THR A 69 -13.49 -12.89 -15.34
N LEU A 70 -12.76 -11.91 -14.81
CA LEU A 70 -11.93 -12.06 -13.61
C LEU A 70 -12.66 -11.36 -12.47
N ASP A 71 -13.36 -12.10 -11.62
CA ASP A 71 -14.13 -11.61 -10.47
C ASP A 71 -13.45 -11.90 -9.11
N THR A 72 -12.23 -12.45 -9.15
CA THR A 72 -11.42 -12.81 -7.98
C THR A 72 -10.32 -11.80 -7.67
N LEU A 73 -10.29 -10.64 -8.31
CA LEU A 73 -9.22 -9.66 -8.10
C LEU A 73 -9.29 -9.04 -6.71
N PRO A 74 -8.18 -8.79 -6.00
CA PRO A 74 -8.25 -8.19 -4.66
C PRO A 74 -8.75 -6.74 -4.68
N ASP A 75 -9.32 -6.29 -3.56
CA ASP A 75 -9.55 -4.86 -3.27
C ASP A 75 -8.36 -4.31 -2.46
N PRO A 76 -7.36 -3.67 -3.11
CA PRO A 76 -6.20 -3.17 -2.39
C PRO A 76 -6.55 -2.07 -1.38
N ARG A 77 -7.64 -1.32 -1.60
CA ARG A 77 -8.08 -0.27 -0.67
C ARG A 77 -8.65 -0.87 0.61
N ARG A 78 -9.33 -2.01 0.51
CA ARG A 78 -9.77 -2.78 1.69
C ARG A 78 -8.57 -3.30 2.47
N SER A 79 -7.55 -3.82 1.79
CA SER A 79 -6.30 -4.27 2.42
C SER A 79 -5.60 -3.11 3.16
N VAL A 80 -5.46 -1.94 2.52
CA VAL A 80 -4.85 -0.75 3.15
C VAL A 80 -5.66 -0.27 4.37
N ARG A 81 -7.00 -0.17 4.26
CA ARG A 81 -7.86 0.17 5.42
C ARG A 81 -7.65 -0.79 6.59
N THR A 82 -7.66 -2.09 6.30
CA THR A 82 -7.48 -3.12 7.33
C THR A 82 -6.12 -2.99 8.02
N MET A 83 -5.04 -2.73 7.27
CA MET A 83 -3.72 -2.51 7.87
C MET A 83 -3.67 -1.24 8.73
N LEU A 84 -4.31 -0.15 8.30
CA LEU A 84 -4.44 1.07 9.10
C LEU A 84 -5.19 0.82 10.41
N ASP A 85 -6.30 0.06 10.35
CA ASP A 85 -7.08 -0.35 11.52
C ASP A 85 -6.26 -1.27 12.45
N GLU A 86 -5.34 -2.06 11.90
CA GLU A 86 -4.37 -2.90 12.64
C GLU A 86 -3.13 -2.13 13.13
N GLY A 87 -3.09 -0.80 12.97
CA GLY A 87 -2.04 0.06 13.51
C GLY A 87 -0.82 0.26 12.61
N ALA A 88 -0.85 -0.21 11.35
CA ALA A 88 0.21 0.07 10.39
C ALA A 88 0.28 1.58 10.07
N THR A 89 1.48 2.09 9.83
CA THR A 89 1.62 3.43 9.23
C THR A 89 1.72 3.31 7.73
N VAL A 90 0.84 3.97 6.98
CA VAL A 90 0.87 3.99 5.51
C VAL A 90 1.31 5.36 5.01
N TRP A 91 2.38 5.38 4.21
CA TRP A 91 2.94 6.54 3.53
C TRP A 91 2.67 6.49 2.03
N VAL A 92 2.47 7.65 1.43
CA VAL A 92 2.39 7.86 -0.02
C VAL A 92 3.29 9.03 -0.41
N GLU A 93 4.04 8.93 -1.50
CA GLU A 93 4.81 10.06 -2.01
C GLU A 93 3.92 11.10 -2.71
N GLU A 94 4.09 12.37 -2.33
CA GLU A 94 3.33 13.48 -2.89
C GLU A 94 3.51 13.59 -4.42
N ALA A 95 4.73 13.42 -4.93
CA ALA A 95 5.02 13.49 -6.36
C ALA A 95 4.22 12.46 -7.17
N ASP A 96 3.98 11.28 -6.62
CA ASP A 96 3.23 10.22 -7.29
C ASP A 96 1.71 10.46 -7.23
N LEU A 97 1.20 11.03 -6.13
CA LEU A 97 -0.19 11.48 -6.06
C LEU A 97 -0.48 12.57 -7.09
N GLN A 98 0.43 13.53 -7.25
CA GLN A 98 0.29 14.60 -8.24
C GLN A 98 0.21 14.05 -9.68
N ARG A 99 0.94 12.97 -10.00
CA ARG A 99 0.88 12.29 -11.31
C ARG A 99 -0.47 11.64 -11.60
N ILE A 100 -1.20 11.20 -10.57
CA ILE A 100 -2.56 10.66 -10.73
C ILE A 100 -3.57 11.80 -10.97
N GLY A 101 -3.36 12.94 -10.33
CA GLY A 101 -4.10 14.15 -10.59
C GLY A 101 -4.27 15.05 -9.35
N PRO A 102 -4.71 16.30 -9.56
CA PRO A 102 -4.69 17.34 -8.53
C PRO A 102 -5.61 17.06 -7.33
N LYS A 103 -6.58 16.17 -7.49
CA LYS A 103 -7.53 15.81 -6.42
C LYS A 103 -7.13 14.53 -5.66
N ALA A 104 -6.07 13.81 -6.08
CA ALA A 104 -5.72 12.51 -5.51
C ALA A 104 -5.45 12.60 -4.00
N ALA A 105 -4.69 13.60 -3.55
CA ALA A 105 -4.37 13.82 -2.14
C ALA A 105 -5.63 14.04 -1.27
N SER A 106 -6.62 14.79 -1.78
CA SER A 106 -7.90 15.02 -1.08
C SER A 106 -8.77 13.77 -0.93
N ARG A 107 -8.43 12.69 -1.65
CA ARG A 107 -9.14 11.43 -1.65
C ARG A 107 -8.38 10.32 -0.93
N LEU A 108 -7.31 10.61 -0.21
CA LEU A 108 -6.59 9.58 0.53
C LEU A 108 -7.47 8.90 1.57
N LEU A 109 -7.27 7.60 1.77
CA LEU A 109 -7.89 6.86 2.87
C LEU A 109 -7.48 7.51 4.21
N PRO A 110 -8.43 7.72 5.14
CA PRO A 110 -8.13 8.28 6.46
C PRO A 110 -7.00 7.52 7.16
N GLY A 111 -6.06 8.24 7.78
CA GLY A 111 -4.87 7.67 8.42
C GLY A 111 -3.66 7.50 7.50
N THR A 112 -3.81 7.64 6.18
CA THR A 112 -2.69 7.68 5.24
C THR A 112 -1.92 8.98 5.39
N ARG A 113 -0.59 8.90 5.37
CA ARG A 113 0.32 10.06 5.49
C ARG A 113 0.99 10.36 4.17
N THR A 114 1.08 11.63 3.82
CA THR A 114 1.87 12.08 2.66
C THR A 114 3.31 12.31 3.06
N ALA A 115 4.25 11.87 2.23
CA ALA A 115 5.66 12.19 2.34
C ALA A 115 6.06 13.13 1.20
N ALA A 116 6.86 14.15 1.53
CA ALA A 116 7.44 15.02 0.52
C ALA A 116 8.39 14.23 -0.40
N PRO A 117 8.67 14.73 -1.62
CA PRO A 117 9.59 14.05 -2.54
C PRO A 117 10.95 13.77 -1.88
N GLY A 118 11.37 12.49 -1.89
CA GLY A 118 12.63 12.05 -1.29
C GLY A 118 12.66 11.94 0.23
N GLU A 119 11.60 12.36 0.94
CA GLU A 119 11.54 12.30 2.41
C GLU A 119 11.68 10.87 2.95
N LEU A 120 10.98 9.90 2.32
CA LEU A 120 11.06 8.50 2.75
C LEU A 120 12.46 7.92 2.57
N ALA A 121 13.17 8.28 1.51
CA ALA A 121 14.53 7.84 1.27
C ALA A 121 15.49 8.32 2.36
N LEU A 122 15.33 9.56 2.84
CA LEU A 122 16.09 10.09 3.97
C LEU A 122 15.78 9.36 5.28
N ARG A 123 14.55 8.86 5.45
CA ARG A 123 14.11 8.11 6.63
C ARG A 123 14.55 6.64 6.63
N TRP A 124 15.03 6.07 5.52
CA TRP A 124 15.38 4.64 5.45
C TRP A 124 16.33 4.18 6.56
N PHE A 125 17.31 5.02 6.90
CA PHE A 125 18.29 4.73 7.95
C PHE A 125 17.72 4.74 9.38
N SER A 126 16.49 5.21 9.58
CA SER A 126 15.82 5.14 10.89
C SER A 126 15.00 3.87 11.08
N TYR A 127 14.77 3.08 10.03
CA TYR A 127 14.08 1.80 10.11
C TYR A 127 15.05 0.66 10.47
N SER A 128 14.54 -0.38 11.14
CA SER A 128 15.37 -1.55 11.44
C SER A 128 15.69 -2.37 10.20
N GLN A 129 14.76 -2.39 9.24
CA GLN A 129 14.90 -3.05 7.94
C GLN A 129 14.09 -2.29 6.89
N VAL A 130 14.50 -2.41 5.63
CA VAL A 130 13.82 -1.86 4.47
C VAL A 130 13.65 -2.98 3.44
N TRP A 131 12.41 -3.31 3.09
CA TRP A 131 12.07 -4.34 2.11
C TRP A 131 11.41 -3.71 0.89
N PHE A 132 11.76 -4.20 -0.30
CA PHE A 132 11.17 -3.79 -1.57
C PHE A 132 10.36 -4.97 -2.12
N MET A 133 9.07 -4.77 -2.35
CA MET A 133 8.12 -5.82 -2.74
C MET A 133 7.30 -5.45 -3.97
#